data_AF-A0A6G0K697-F1
#
_entry.id   AF-A0A6G0K697-F1
#
_cell.length_a   1.000
_cell.length_b   1.000
_cell.length_c   1.000
_cell.angle_alpha   90.00
_cell.angle_beta   90.00
_cell.angle_gamma   90.00
#
_symmetry.space_group_name_H-M   'P 1'
#
loop_
_entity.id
_entity.type
_entity.pdbx_description
1 polymer ?
#
loop_
_entity_poly.entity_id
_entity_poly.type
_entity_poly.pdbx_seq_one_letter_code
_entity_poly.pdbx_strand_id
1 'polypeptide(L)'
;MTSSDVSTSTRRALAAIATIGLGASSIVSAAPSANSTIGGAPFGDITSGKGKCVVGNPNAYVPTETIDWIWTERMSKYVPGFDNLIFDQLVTGKGSLNYCVRWDSKDTLSKSDASKFEDMLNRQFNAWNEWLIGYDCWPINKINVKIVGWAARDASLFDWSDDSLGKIYTSDKDDEGTPQCPTACYKHQERVLSSETSACEGKPFDMSLWPTQNLDGGAGGDWGQRVNAESMLAMLDQDESVIVPHEIGHGFGLPDFYEEADMPKTDFPAGIMQSGSSATVTPSDGWMIRRVLENVKSRYSF
;
A
#
# COMPACT_ATOMS: atom_id res chain seq x y z
N MET A 1 8.15 -0.66 -31.84
CA MET A 1 7.16 0.36 -31.41
C MET A 1 7.64 0.91 -30.08
N THR A 2 7.48 2.20 -29.88
CA THR A 2 8.29 3.12 -29.07
C THR A 2 8.29 2.81 -27.57
N SER A 3 9.47 2.49 -27.04
CA SER A 3 9.83 2.63 -25.62
C SER A 3 9.45 4.04 -25.15
N SER A 4 8.67 4.11 -24.07
CA SER A 4 8.39 5.35 -23.37
C SER A 4 9.12 5.30 -22.04
N ASP A 5 10.10 6.20 -21.90
CA ASP A 5 10.85 6.49 -20.68
C ASP A 5 9.89 6.73 -19.51
N VAL A 6 9.83 5.77 -18.59
CA VAL A 6 9.47 6.06 -17.20
C VAL A 6 10.78 6.49 -16.54
N SER A 7 10.88 7.78 -16.20
CA SER A 7 11.97 8.30 -15.40
C SER A 7 11.89 7.67 -14.00
N THR A 8 12.52 6.51 -13.82
CA THR A 8 12.80 5.95 -12.50
C THR A 8 13.90 6.78 -11.87
N SER A 9 13.52 7.69 -10.96
CA SER A 9 14.46 8.29 -10.02
C SER A 9 14.87 7.23 -8.99
N THR A 10 15.85 6.40 -9.34
CA THR A 10 16.51 5.48 -8.39
C THR A 10 17.40 6.29 -7.45
N ARG A 11 16.91 6.70 -6.28
CA ARG A 11 17.75 7.27 -5.21
C ARG A 11 17.38 6.80 -3.81
N ARG A 12 18.15 5.79 -3.37
CA ARG A 12 18.74 5.54 -2.04
C ARG A 12 17.96 6.01 -0.80
N ALA A 13 17.24 5.08 -0.18
CA ALA A 13 16.92 5.16 1.25
C ALA A 13 18.14 4.65 2.07
N LEU A 14 18.73 5.53 2.89
CA LEU A 14 19.67 5.12 3.94
C LEU A 14 18.86 4.81 5.20
N ALA A 15 18.61 3.53 5.47
CA ALA A 15 18.00 3.09 6.72
C ALA A 15 19.01 3.23 7.87
N ALA A 16 18.93 4.33 8.62
CA ALA A 16 19.61 4.44 9.91
C ALA A 16 18.78 3.69 10.97
N ILE A 17 19.28 2.55 11.43
CA ILE A 17 18.69 1.83 12.57
C ILE A 17 18.95 2.66 13.84
N ALA A 18 17.94 3.41 14.28
CA ALA A 18 17.94 4.04 15.59
C ALA A 18 17.26 3.11 16.60
N THR A 19 18.03 2.52 17.52
CA THR A 19 17.50 1.87 18.72
C THR A 19 16.93 2.93 19.65
N ILE A 20 15.62 3.19 19.57
CA ILE A 20 14.92 4.10 20.48
C ILE A 20 14.41 3.28 21.67
N GLY A 21 14.85 3.63 22.88
CA GLY A 21 14.38 3.02 24.12
C GLY A 21 12.89 3.31 24.35
N LEU A 22 12.15 2.30 24.79
CA LEU A 22 10.72 2.38 25.14
C LEU A 22 10.49 3.38 26.28
N GLY A 23 10.16 4.62 25.92
CA GLY A 23 9.43 5.53 26.79
C GLY A 23 7.94 5.15 26.74
N ALA A 24 7.33 4.92 27.90
CA ALA A 24 5.91 4.61 27.99
C ALA A 24 5.08 5.82 27.52
N SER A 25 4.63 5.79 26.27
CA SER A 25 3.61 6.71 25.76
C SER A 25 2.25 6.21 26.23
N SER A 26 1.60 6.97 27.11
CA SER A 26 0.24 6.73 27.57
C SER A 26 -0.73 6.77 26.39
N ILE A 27 -1.27 5.60 26.04
CA ILE A 27 -2.42 5.45 25.14
C ILE A 27 -3.63 6.13 25.76
N VAL A 28 -3.97 7.33 25.28
CA VAL A 28 -5.25 7.97 25.59
C VAL A 28 -6.29 7.34 24.68
N SER A 29 -7.06 6.38 25.20
CA SER A 29 -8.24 5.88 24.51
C SER A 29 -9.27 7.02 24.41
N ALA A 30 -9.39 7.63 23.23
CA ALA A 30 -10.42 8.62 22.96
C ALA A 30 -11.80 7.93 22.90
N ALA A 31 -12.76 8.46 23.66
CA ALA A 31 -14.17 8.05 23.56
C ALA A 31 -14.69 8.30 22.12
N PRO A 32 -15.66 7.51 21.62
CA PRO A 32 -16.19 7.69 20.28
C PRO A 32 -16.88 9.05 20.19
N SER A 33 -16.25 9.99 19.51
CA SER A 33 -16.84 11.27 19.17
C SER A 33 -17.87 11.04 18.06
N ALA A 34 -18.92 11.85 18.00
CA ALA A 34 -19.94 11.82 16.92
C ALA A 34 -19.37 12.23 15.53
N ASN A 35 -18.04 12.16 15.37
CA ASN A 35 -17.25 12.74 14.30
C ASN A 35 -16.35 11.69 13.62
N SER A 36 -16.66 10.40 13.80
CA SER A 36 -16.09 9.28 13.06
C SER A 36 -17.13 8.17 12.91
N THR A 37 -16.87 7.23 12.00
CA THR A 37 -17.55 5.94 11.91
C THR A 37 -16.90 4.93 12.86
N ILE A 38 -17.63 3.86 13.21
CA ILE A 38 -17.08 2.78 14.04
C ILE A 38 -15.87 2.17 13.33
N GLY A 39 -14.71 2.23 13.99
CA GLY A 39 -13.46 1.70 13.48
C GLY A 39 -12.72 2.61 12.48
N GLY A 40 -13.25 3.81 12.19
CA GLY A 40 -12.60 4.79 11.31
C GLY A 40 -11.99 5.97 12.05
N ALA A 41 -11.03 6.64 11.41
CA ALA A 41 -10.37 7.83 11.94
C ALA A 41 -11.32 9.05 11.97
N PRO A 42 -11.12 10.03 12.88
CA PRO A 42 -11.93 11.25 12.95
C PRO A 42 -12.00 12.02 11.63
N PHE A 43 -13.17 12.58 11.31
CA PHE A 43 -13.42 13.39 10.11
C PHE A 43 -12.91 14.83 10.20
N GLY A 44 -12.30 15.21 11.33
CA GLY A 44 -11.84 16.57 11.57
C GLY A 44 -12.99 17.58 11.57
N ASP A 45 -12.74 18.79 11.06
CA ASP A 45 -13.77 19.81 10.91
C ASP A 45 -14.58 19.54 9.64
N ILE A 46 -15.79 19.02 9.79
CA ILE A 46 -16.66 18.66 8.66
C ILE A 46 -17.01 19.91 7.83
N THR A 47 -16.68 19.87 6.54
CA THR A 47 -16.95 20.93 5.56
C THR A 47 -18.09 20.58 4.59
N SER A 48 -18.43 19.29 4.51
CA SER A 48 -19.56 18.82 3.70
C SER A 48 -20.92 19.38 4.17
N GLY A 49 -21.83 19.60 3.22
CA GLY A 49 -23.20 20.00 3.53
C GLY A 49 -24.05 18.86 4.09
N LYS A 50 -25.14 19.20 4.80
CA LYS A 50 -26.08 18.21 5.36
C LYS A 50 -26.60 17.25 4.28
N GLY A 51 -26.55 15.95 4.57
CA GLY A 51 -27.04 14.88 3.67
C GLY A 51 -26.12 14.54 2.51
N LYS A 52 -24.90 15.11 2.47
CA LYS A 52 -23.83 14.72 1.53
C LYS A 52 -22.86 13.74 2.18
N CYS A 53 -22.02 13.14 1.34
CA CYS A 53 -20.84 12.41 1.79
C CYS A 53 -19.96 13.28 2.68
N VAL A 54 -19.50 12.72 3.80
CA VAL A 54 -18.78 13.47 4.82
C VAL A 54 -17.35 13.70 4.36
N VAL A 55 -17.03 14.96 4.11
CA VAL A 55 -15.65 15.45 3.92
C VAL A 55 -15.35 16.51 4.97
N GLY A 56 -14.08 16.64 5.32
CA GLY A 56 -13.63 17.54 6.37
C GLY A 56 -12.17 17.92 6.24
N ASN A 57 -11.76 18.79 7.15
CA ASN A 57 -10.40 19.31 7.22
C ASN A 57 -9.70 18.86 8.51
N PRO A 58 -8.36 18.72 8.51
CA PRO A 58 -7.61 18.48 9.72
C PRO A 58 -7.91 19.51 10.81
N ASN A 59 -8.20 19.04 12.03
CA ASN A 59 -8.34 19.88 13.22
C ASN A 59 -7.34 19.52 14.34
N ALA A 60 -6.44 18.57 14.04
CA ALA A 60 -5.34 18.12 14.88
C ALA A 60 -4.22 17.55 14.00
N TYR A 61 -3.02 17.42 14.57
CA TYR A 61 -1.81 16.80 14.00
C TYR A 61 -1.16 17.51 12.81
N VAL A 62 -1.94 17.97 11.85
CA VAL A 62 -1.47 18.65 10.63
C VAL A 62 -2.38 19.84 10.32
N PRO A 63 -1.84 21.02 9.96
CA PRO A 63 -2.68 22.13 9.49
C PRO A 63 -3.35 21.83 8.15
N THR A 64 -4.52 22.43 7.89
CA THR A 64 -5.23 22.23 6.61
C THR A 64 -4.42 22.78 5.44
N GLU A 65 -3.83 23.97 5.63
CA GLU A 65 -2.98 24.64 4.65
C GLU A 65 -1.76 23.81 4.25
N THR A 66 -1.26 22.97 5.16
CA THR A 66 -0.16 22.03 4.88
C THR A 66 -0.61 20.97 3.90
N ILE A 67 -1.77 20.34 4.14
CA ILE A 67 -2.32 19.31 3.23
C ILE A 67 -2.68 19.92 1.87
N ASP A 68 -3.26 21.12 1.85
CA ASP A 68 -3.64 21.80 0.61
C ASP A 68 -2.41 22.19 -0.23
N TRP A 69 -1.33 22.63 0.42
CA TRP A 69 -0.05 22.90 -0.24
C TRP A 69 0.55 21.62 -0.81
N ILE A 70 0.59 20.53 -0.04
CA ILE A 70 1.11 19.23 -0.48
C ILE A 70 0.34 18.73 -1.70
N TRP A 71 -0.98 18.85 -1.68
CA TRP A 71 -1.81 18.50 -2.82
C TRP A 71 -1.41 19.30 -4.07
N THR A 72 -1.38 20.62 -3.96
CA THR A 72 -1.13 21.54 -5.06
C THR A 72 0.29 21.37 -5.62
N GLU A 73 1.29 21.25 -4.76
CA GLU A 73 2.68 21.27 -5.20
C GLU A 73 3.25 19.89 -5.54
N ARG A 74 2.72 18.82 -4.95
CA ARG A 74 3.27 17.47 -5.06
C ARG A 74 2.25 16.49 -5.64
N MET A 75 1.16 16.21 -4.91
CA MET A 75 0.30 15.07 -5.21
C MET A 75 -0.47 15.22 -6.52
N SER A 76 -0.98 16.40 -6.84
CA SER A 76 -1.71 16.65 -8.10
C SER A 76 -0.87 16.40 -9.36
N LYS A 77 0.46 16.46 -9.25
CA LYS A 77 1.42 16.18 -10.33
C LYS A 77 1.88 14.70 -10.33
N TYR A 78 1.75 14.03 -9.19
CA TYR A 78 2.16 12.64 -8.99
C TYR A 78 1.04 11.64 -9.27
N VAL A 79 -0.18 11.93 -8.81
CA VAL A 79 -1.35 11.04 -8.95
C VAL A 79 -1.55 10.71 -10.43
N PRO A 80 -1.41 9.43 -10.82
CA PRO A 80 -1.51 9.04 -12.20
C PRO A 80 -2.90 9.27 -12.82
N GLY A 81 -2.91 9.59 -14.11
CA GLY A 81 -4.14 9.77 -14.89
C GLY A 81 -4.84 8.46 -15.33
N PHE A 82 -4.32 7.29 -14.93
CA PHE A 82 -4.93 5.99 -15.23
C PHE A 82 -5.85 5.52 -14.10
N ASP A 83 -6.78 4.62 -14.42
CA ASP A 83 -7.81 4.08 -13.50
C ASP A 83 -7.42 2.68 -12.99
N ASN A 84 -6.33 2.62 -12.24
CA ASN A 84 -5.81 1.39 -11.61
C ASN A 84 -5.14 1.65 -10.25
N LEU A 85 -5.42 2.77 -9.59
CA LEU A 85 -4.94 2.97 -8.23
C LEU A 85 -5.55 1.90 -7.30
N ILE A 86 -4.96 1.73 -6.11
CA ILE A 86 -5.52 0.81 -5.11
C ILE A 86 -6.98 1.16 -4.79
N PHE A 87 -7.38 2.43 -4.86
CA PHE A 87 -8.79 2.84 -4.77
C PHE A 87 -9.67 2.16 -5.83
N ASP A 88 -9.24 2.20 -7.10
CA ASP A 88 -9.98 1.64 -8.24
C ASP A 88 -10.12 0.13 -8.11
N GLN A 89 -9.03 -0.54 -7.73
CA GLN A 89 -8.99 -1.99 -7.49
C GLN A 89 -9.89 -2.39 -6.33
N LEU A 90 -9.86 -1.66 -5.22
CA LEU A 90 -10.70 -1.92 -4.06
C LEU A 90 -12.19 -1.71 -4.33
N VAL A 91 -12.56 -0.66 -5.07
CA VAL A 91 -13.96 -0.42 -5.45
C VAL A 91 -14.46 -1.55 -6.37
N THR A 92 -13.66 -1.93 -7.37
CA THR A 92 -13.99 -3.02 -8.31
C THR A 92 -14.05 -4.38 -7.60
N GLY A 93 -13.09 -4.63 -6.71
CA GLY A 93 -12.98 -5.82 -5.88
C GLY A 93 -13.88 -5.82 -4.64
N LYS A 94 -14.70 -4.78 -4.43
CA LYS A 94 -15.60 -4.62 -3.28
C LYS A 94 -14.91 -4.81 -1.93
N GLY A 95 -13.72 -4.22 -1.77
CA GLY A 95 -12.92 -4.30 -0.56
C GLY A 95 -12.06 -5.58 -0.46
N SER A 96 -11.87 -6.31 -1.55
CA SER A 96 -10.98 -7.47 -1.61
C SER A 96 -9.87 -7.30 -2.64
N LEU A 97 -8.68 -7.79 -2.30
CA LEU A 97 -7.52 -7.86 -3.20
C LEU A 97 -6.94 -9.27 -3.15
N ASN A 98 -6.75 -9.88 -4.32
CA ASN A 98 -5.98 -11.09 -4.48
C ASN A 98 -4.52 -10.73 -4.74
N TYR A 99 -3.61 -11.35 -3.98
CA TYR A 99 -2.18 -11.19 -4.10
C TYR A 99 -1.53 -12.43 -4.70
N CYS A 100 -0.52 -12.23 -5.53
CA CYS A 100 0.42 -13.28 -5.88
C CYS A 100 1.84 -12.90 -5.46
N VAL A 101 2.48 -13.75 -4.66
CA VAL A 101 3.81 -13.48 -4.11
C VAL A 101 4.87 -13.91 -5.12
N ARG A 102 5.84 -13.04 -5.40
CA ARG A 102 7.03 -13.32 -6.20
C ARG A 102 8.23 -13.40 -5.25
N TRP A 103 8.60 -14.62 -4.86
CA TRP A 103 9.76 -14.87 -4.02
C TRP A 103 11.05 -14.75 -4.85
N ASP A 104 11.68 -13.57 -4.80
CA ASP A 104 12.96 -13.30 -5.45
C ASP A 104 14.12 -13.40 -4.45
N SER A 105 14.28 -14.61 -3.91
CA SER A 105 15.40 -14.98 -3.05
C SER A 105 15.94 -16.36 -3.43
N LYS A 106 17.19 -16.62 -3.08
CA LYS A 106 17.79 -17.96 -3.16
C LYS A 106 17.66 -18.74 -1.86
N ASP A 107 17.20 -18.08 -0.81
CA ASP A 107 17.01 -18.70 0.50
C ASP A 107 15.66 -19.43 0.54
N THR A 108 15.61 -20.49 1.34
CA THR A 108 14.38 -21.25 1.58
C THR A 108 13.42 -20.45 2.46
N LEU A 109 12.15 -20.39 2.07
CA LEU A 109 11.07 -19.80 2.86
C LEU A 109 10.27 -20.89 3.57
N SER A 110 10.10 -20.73 4.88
CA SER A 110 9.32 -21.68 5.67
C SER A 110 7.81 -21.48 5.49
N LYS A 111 7.02 -22.55 5.56
CA LYS A 111 5.55 -22.53 5.49
C LYS A 111 4.98 -21.71 6.62
N SER A 112 5.62 -21.79 7.79
CA SER A 112 5.24 -21.02 8.97
C SER A 112 5.34 -19.52 8.72
N ASP A 113 6.46 -19.06 8.12
CA ASP A 113 6.63 -17.63 7.81
C ASP A 113 5.75 -17.21 6.64
N ALA A 114 5.70 -18.01 5.57
CA ALA A 114 4.84 -17.75 4.41
C ALA A 114 3.36 -17.62 4.80
N SER A 115 2.89 -18.42 5.75
CA SER A 115 1.50 -18.37 6.25
C SER A 115 1.15 -17.03 6.91
N LYS A 116 2.13 -16.25 7.36
CA LYS A 116 1.91 -14.94 8.01
C LYS A 116 1.79 -13.79 7.01
N PHE A 117 2.16 -13.98 5.75
CA PHE A 117 2.21 -12.89 4.77
C PHE A 117 0.82 -12.29 4.53
N GLU A 118 -0.21 -13.15 4.46
CA GLU A 118 -1.59 -12.70 4.26
C GLU A 118 -2.06 -11.81 5.42
N ASP A 119 -1.82 -12.23 6.67
CA ASP A 119 -2.18 -11.45 7.85
C ASP A 119 -1.40 -10.14 7.92
N MET A 120 -0.10 -10.17 7.59
CA MET A 120 0.74 -8.97 7.51
C MET A 120 0.15 -7.96 6.51
N LEU A 121 -0.15 -8.39 5.27
CA LEU A 121 -0.76 -7.53 4.26
C LEU A 121 -2.11 -6.98 4.71
N ASN A 122 -2.96 -7.83 5.32
CA ASN A 122 -4.24 -7.38 5.86
C ASN A 122 -4.05 -6.28 6.92
N ARG A 123 -3.06 -6.37 7.81
CA ARG A 123 -2.76 -5.29 8.77
C ARG A 123 -2.34 -4.01 8.04
N GLN A 124 -1.38 -4.10 7.11
CA GLN A 124 -0.85 -2.92 6.42
C GLN A 124 -1.94 -2.17 5.63
N PHE A 125 -2.78 -2.90 4.88
CA PHE A 125 -3.89 -2.28 4.13
C PHE A 125 -4.94 -1.66 5.03
N ASN A 126 -5.26 -2.29 6.16
CA ASN A 126 -6.28 -1.76 7.05
C ASN A 126 -5.78 -0.56 7.88
N ALA A 127 -4.48 -0.40 8.12
CA ALA A 127 -3.90 0.82 8.67
C ALA A 127 -4.18 2.04 7.76
N TRP A 128 -4.04 1.88 6.44
CA TRP A 128 -4.47 2.89 5.48
C TRP A 128 -5.99 3.04 5.42
N ASN A 129 -6.74 1.94 5.38
CA ASN A 129 -8.19 1.96 5.24
C ASN A 129 -8.89 2.64 6.42
N GLU A 130 -8.33 2.58 7.64
CA GLU A 130 -8.87 3.25 8.83
C GLU A 130 -9.20 4.73 8.57
N TRP A 131 -8.36 5.41 7.79
CA TRP A 131 -8.57 6.81 7.42
C TRP A 131 -9.68 7.02 6.41
N LEU A 132 -10.04 6.00 5.64
CA LEU A 132 -11.04 6.08 4.60
C LEU A 132 -12.44 5.67 5.08
N ILE A 133 -12.59 4.82 6.09
CA ILE A 133 -13.90 4.26 6.51
C ILE A 133 -14.97 5.37 6.67
N GLY A 134 -15.96 5.38 5.77
CA GLY A 134 -17.06 6.35 5.74
C GLY A 134 -16.69 7.77 5.31
N TYR A 135 -15.41 8.09 5.14
CA TYR A 135 -14.97 9.37 4.58
C TYR A 135 -15.36 9.46 3.11
N ASP A 136 -15.95 10.58 2.70
CA ASP A 136 -16.47 10.81 1.35
C ASP A 136 -17.33 9.65 0.82
N CYS A 137 -18.16 9.05 1.70
CA CYS A 137 -19.00 7.86 1.45
C CYS A 137 -18.24 6.56 1.14
N TRP A 138 -16.94 6.48 1.42
CA TRP A 138 -16.15 5.26 1.18
C TRP A 138 -16.82 4.01 1.78
N PRO A 139 -17.14 2.99 0.96
CA PRO A 139 -18.04 1.91 1.38
C PRO A 139 -17.33 0.74 2.07
N ILE A 140 -15.99 0.76 2.14
CA ILE A 140 -15.18 -0.39 2.58
C ILE A 140 -14.77 -0.22 4.03
N ASN A 141 -15.44 -0.94 4.92
CA ASN A 141 -15.13 -0.93 6.35
C ASN A 141 -13.91 -1.80 6.71
N LYS A 142 -13.56 -2.75 5.84
CA LYS A 142 -12.42 -3.64 6.01
C LYS A 142 -11.93 -4.12 4.66
N ILE A 143 -10.63 -3.98 4.42
CA ILE A 143 -9.97 -4.58 3.26
C ILE A 143 -9.62 -6.03 3.60
N ASN A 144 -9.91 -6.95 2.68
CA ASN A 144 -9.55 -8.36 2.80
C ASN A 144 -8.54 -8.71 1.71
N VAL A 145 -7.31 -8.96 2.12
CA VAL A 145 -6.26 -9.48 1.22
C VAL A 145 -6.27 -11.00 1.26
N LYS A 146 -6.11 -11.63 0.09
CA LYS A 146 -5.93 -13.07 -0.06
C LYS A 146 -4.74 -13.41 -0.92
N ILE A 147 -3.82 -14.24 -0.43
CA ILE A 147 -2.74 -14.77 -1.26
C ILE A 147 -3.26 -15.96 -2.04
N VAL A 148 -3.14 -15.89 -3.37
CA VAL A 148 -3.69 -16.90 -4.28
C VAL A 148 -2.63 -17.66 -5.08
N GLY A 149 -1.37 -17.25 -4.97
CA GLY A 149 -0.28 -17.91 -5.65
C GLY A 149 1.10 -17.43 -5.22
N TRP A 150 2.10 -18.24 -5.53
CA TRP A 150 3.50 -18.04 -5.18
C TRP A 150 4.38 -18.38 -6.38
N ALA A 151 5.19 -17.43 -6.83
CA ALA A 151 6.20 -17.64 -7.86
C ALA A 151 7.60 -17.70 -7.24
N ALA A 152 8.40 -18.68 -7.65
CA ALA A 152 9.80 -18.83 -7.22
C ALA A 152 10.67 -19.40 -8.34
N ARG A 153 12.00 -19.25 -8.20
CA ARG A 153 12.97 -19.82 -9.16
C ARG A 153 12.89 -21.34 -9.23
N ASP A 154 12.62 -21.96 -8.09
CA ASP A 154 12.50 -23.40 -7.91
C ASP A 154 11.51 -23.66 -6.77
N ALA A 155 10.64 -24.66 -6.93
CA ALA A 155 9.64 -25.00 -5.91
C ALA A 155 10.28 -25.52 -4.62
N SER A 156 11.52 -26.06 -4.68
CA SER A 156 12.28 -26.51 -3.51
C SER A 156 12.73 -25.38 -2.58
N LEU A 157 12.59 -24.11 -2.99
CA LEU A 157 12.79 -22.96 -2.10
C LEU A 157 11.64 -22.81 -1.10
N PHE A 158 10.53 -23.49 -1.29
CA PHE A 158 9.45 -23.57 -0.34
C PHE A 158 9.55 -24.89 0.42
N ASP A 159 9.45 -24.86 1.75
CA ASP A 159 9.39 -26.09 2.56
C ASP A 159 8.00 -26.77 2.50
N TRP A 160 7.09 -26.25 1.66
CA TRP A 160 5.79 -26.81 1.33
C TRP A 160 5.68 -27.04 -0.18
N SER A 161 4.86 -28.02 -0.57
CA SER A 161 4.64 -28.39 -1.97
C SER A 161 3.17 -28.56 -2.34
N ASP A 162 2.27 -28.34 -1.37
CA ASP A 162 0.83 -28.36 -1.59
C ASP A 162 0.28 -26.95 -1.90
N ASP A 163 -0.97 -26.86 -2.34
CA ASP A 163 -1.61 -25.58 -2.64
C ASP A 163 -2.23 -24.92 -1.39
N SER A 164 -1.82 -25.30 -0.17
CA SER A 164 -2.45 -24.79 1.06
C SER A 164 -2.27 -23.29 1.28
N LEU A 165 -1.23 -22.70 0.68
CA LEU A 165 -0.97 -21.24 0.68
C LEU A 165 -1.26 -20.58 -0.68
N GLY A 166 -1.80 -21.34 -1.64
CA GLY A 166 -1.95 -20.93 -3.04
C GLY A 166 -1.04 -21.72 -3.99
N LYS A 167 -1.35 -21.66 -5.29
CA LYS A 167 -0.63 -22.43 -6.32
C LYS A 167 0.81 -21.94 -6.46
N ILE A 168 1.75 -22.88 -6.53
CA ILE A 168 3.18 -22.60 -6.79
C ILE A 168 3.44 -22.54 -8.30
N TYR A 169 4.13 -21.49 -8.74
CA TYR A 169 4.54 -21.24 -10.12
C TYR A 169 6.07 -21.15 -10.20
N THR A 170 6.66 -21.79 -11.21
CA THR A 170 8.11 -21.77 -11.43
C THR A 170 8.49 -21.59 -12.91
N SER A 171 7.50 -21.54 -13.80
CA SER A 171 7.70 -21.45 -15.25
C SER A 171 7.98 -20.02 -15.72
N ASP A 172 7.20 -19.07 -15.21
CA ASP A 172 7.12 -17.73 -15.76
C ASP A 172 8.21 -16.85 -15.16
N LYS A 173 8.84 -16.07 -16.02
CA LYS A 173 9.91 -15.14 -15.66
C LYS A 173 9.69 -13.80 -16.34
N ASP A 174 10.16 -12.73 -15.71
CA ASP A 174 10.25 -11.42 -16.35
C ASP A 174 11.41 -11.36 -17.35
N ASP A 175 11.56 -10.21 -18.01
CA ASP A 175 12.58 -9.97 -19.02
C ASP A 175 14.02 -10.09 -18.45
N GLU A 176 14.20 -9.92 -17.14
CA GLU A 176 15.47 -10.15 -16.44
C GLU A 176 15.67 -11.61 -15.97
N GLY A 177 14.73 -12.51 -16.25
CA GLY A 177 14.81 -13.93 -15.86
C GLY A 177 14.50 -14.19 -14.38
N THR A 178 13.86 -13.23 -13.69
CA THR A 178 13.37 -13.39 -12.32
C THR A 178 12.01 -14.06 -12.34
N PRO A 179 11.72 -15.03 -11.45
CA PRO A 179 10.41 -15.67 -11.40
C PRO A 179 9.31 -14.63 -11.25
N GLN A 180 8.17 -14.86 -11.88
CA GLN A 180 6.99 -14.02 -11.70
C GLN A 180 5.72 -14.84 -11.70
N CYS A 181 4.68 -14.29 -11.07
CA CYS A 181 3.35 -14.86 -11.19
C CYS A 181 2.87 -14.75 -12.64
N PRO A 182 2.05 -15.70 -13.13
CA PRO A 182 1.68 -15.73 -14.53
C PRO A 182 0.99 -14.45 -14.97
N THR A 183 1.50 -13.82 -16.03
CA THR A 183 0.92 -12.59 -16.58
C THR A 183 -0.55 -12.81 -16.93
N ALA A 184 -0.90 -13.98 -17.49
CA ALA A 184 -2.29 -14.37 -17.80
C ALA A 184 -3.26 -14.33 -16.60
N CYS A 185 -2.76 -14.31 -15.36
CA CYS A 185 -3.55 -14.18 -14.14
C CYS A 185 -3.59 -12.74 -13.58
N TYR A 186 -2.76 -11.82 -14.08
CA TYR A 186 -2.73 -10.44 -13.60
C TYR A 186 -3.87 -9.61 -14.18
N LYS A 187 -4.73 -9.09 -13.31
CA LYS A 187 -5.94 -8.34 -13.67
C LYS A 187 -5.70 -6.93 -14.19
N HIS A 188 -4.49 -6.39 -14.08
CA HIS A 188 -4.23 -4.98 -14.39
C HIS A 188 -3.05 -4.80 -15.35
N GLN A 189 -2.85 -5.77 -16.25
CA GLN A 189 -1.92 -5.62 -17.36
C GLN A 189 -2.18 -4.32 -18.12
N GLU A 190 -1.12 -3.65 -18.58
CA GLU A 190 -1.24 -2.39 -19.32
C GLU A 190 -1.99 -1.28 -18.56
N ARG A 191 -2.05 -1.38 -17.22
CA ARG A 191 -2.69 -0.40 -16.30
C ARG A 191 -4.19 -0.24 -16.52
N VAL A 192 -4.87 -1.30 -16.97
CA VAL A 192 -6.34 -1.32 -17.09
C VAL A 192 -7.00 -1.69 -15.77
N LEU A 193 -8.27 -1.29 -15.61
CA LEU A 193 -9.06 -1.63 -14.43
C LEU A 193 -9.35 -3.14 -14.28
N SER A 194 -9.51 -3.84 -15.41
CA SER A 194 -9.66 -5.29 -15.43
C SER A 194 -9.27 -5.82 -16.81
N SER A 195 -8.27 -6.68 -16.87
CA SER A 195 -7.82 -7.41 -18.05
C SER A 195 -8.60 -8.73 -18.20
N GLU A 196 -8.50 -9.34 -19.38
CA GLU A 196 -9.00 -10.69 -19.61
C GLU A 196 -8.06 -11.72 -18.99
N THR A 197 -8.56 -12.48 -18.00
CA THR A 197 -7.78 -13.51 -17.29
C THR A 197 -8.31 -14.92 -17.54
N SER A 198 -9.02 -15.14 -18.65
CA SER A 198 -9.62 -16.44 -19.01
C SER A 198 -8.57 -17.54 -19.28
N ALA A 199 -7.35 -17.15 -19.64
CA ALA A 199 -6.20 -18.04 -19.79
C ALA A 199 -5.46 -18.34 -18.48
N CYS A 200 -5.90 -17.77 -17.34
CA CYS A 200 -5.28 -18.03 -16.05
C CYS A 200 -5.55 -19.47 -15.58
N GLU A 201 -4.49 -20.27 -15.42
CA GLU A 201 -4.58 -21.62 -14.87
C GLU A 201 -4.69 -21.66 -13.33
N GLY A 202 -4.82 -20.51 -12.69
CA GLY A 202 -4.95 -20.34 -11.25
C GLY A 202 -6.08 -19.38 -10.90
N LYS A 203 -5.94 -18.65 -9.79
CA LYS A 203 -6.85 -17.54 -9.48
C LYS A 203 -6.23 -16.24 -9.99
N PRO A 204 -7.01 -15.41 -10.71
CA PRO A 204 -6.58 -14.06 -11.06
C PRO A 204 -6.24 -13.23 -9.81
N PHE A 205 -5.23 -12.37 -9.94
CA PHE A 205 -4.72 -11.52 -8.86
C PHE A 205 -4.69 -10.05 -9.27
N ASP A 206 -4.84 -9.18 -8.27
CA ASP A 206 -4.86 -7.72 -8.39
C ASP A 206 -3.48 -7.13 -8.13
N MET A 207 -2.73 -7.68 -7.17
CA MET A 207 -1.48 -7.10 -6.70
C MET A 207 -0.39 -8.17 -6.54
N SER A 208 0.87 -7.77 -6.59
CA SER A 208 1.99 -8.69 -6.41
C SER A 208 2.97 -8.21 -5.34
N LEU A 209 3.28 -9.08 -4.38
CA LEU A 209 4.29 -8.81 -3.34
C LEU A 209 5.60 -9.45 -3.78
N TRP A 210 6.67 -8.68 -3.90
CA TRP A 210 7.98 -9.14 -4.38
C TRP A 210 9.04 -9.00 -3.27
N PRO A 211 9.09 -9.93 -2.29
CA PRO A 211 10.20 -9.98 -1.35
C PRO A 211 11.48 -10.31 -2.13
N THR A 212 12.42 -9.37 -2.12
CA THR A 212 13.64 -9.41 -2.92
C THR A 212 14.85 -9.46 -2.00
N GLN A 213 15.68 -10.49 -2.16
CA GLN A 213 16.90 -10.68 -1.40
C GLN A 213 17.90 -9.54 -1.65
N ASN A 214 18.52 -9.00 -0.60
CA ASN A 214 19.50 -7.91 -0.67
C ASN A 214 19.01 -6.64 -1.39
N LEU A 215 17.70 -6.39 -1.45
CA LEU A 215 17.19 -5.12 -1.97
C LEU A 215 17.44 -4.01 -0.96
N ASP A 216 17.95 -2.86 -1.40
CA ASP A 216 17.98 -1.67 -0.57
C ASP A 216 16.66 -0.90 -0.73
N GLY A 217 15.86 -0.83 0.33
CA GLY A 217 14.58 -0.11 0.35
C GLY A 217 13.42 -0.91 -0.27
N GLY A 218 12.57 -0.21 -1.04
CA GLY A 218 11.41 -0.78 -1.70
C GLY A 218 10.98 0.03 -2.93
N ALA A 219 9.98 -0.50 -3.63
CA ALA A 219 9.26 0.19 -4.69
C ALA A 219 7.82 -0.32 -4.74
N GLY A 220 6.87 0.58 -4.89
CA GLY A 220 5.44 0.27 -4.86
C GLY A 220 4.63 1.06 -5.86
N GLY A 221 3.40 0.62 -6.08
CA GLY A 221 2.47 1.29 -6.98
C GLY A 221 1.19 0.50 -7.18
N ASP A 222 0.56 0.72 -8.33
CA ASP A 222 -0.69 0.07 -8.75
C ASP A 222 -0.56 -1.44 -8.99
N TRP A 223 0.66 -1.96 -9.08
CA TRP A 223 0.93 -3.37 -9.37
C TRP A 223 1.28 -4.20 -8.14
N GLY A 224 1.57 -3.56 -7.00
CA GLY A 224 2.09 -4.25 -5.83
C GLY A 224 3.22 -3.53 -5.08
N GLN A 225 4.01 -4.33 -4.37
CA GLN A 225 5.13 -3.88 -3.55
C GLN A 225 6.33 -4.79 -3.78
N ARG A 226 7.48 -4.21 -4.10
CA ARG A 226 8.79 -4.87 -4.03
C ARG A 226 9.52 -4.37 -2.81
N VAL A 227 9.97 -5.27 -1.95
CA VAL A 227 10.55 -4.93 -0.65
C VAL A 227 11.75 -5.79 -0.35
N ASN A 228 12.65 -5.29 0.51
CA ASN A 228 13.72 -6.10 1.09
C ASN A 228 13.12 -7.32 1.83
N ALA A 229 13.50 -8.53 1.40
CA ALA A 229 12.95 -9.76 1.94
C ALA A 229 13.29 -9.94 3.43
N GLU A 230 14.53 -9.65 3.82
CA GLU A 230 15.03 -9.88 5.18
C GLU A 230 14.31 -8.97 6.19
N SER A 231 14.13 -7.70 5.84
CA SER A 231 13.44 -6.70 6.64
C SER A 231 11.95 -7.02 6.77
N MET A 232 11.32 -7.45 5.68
CA MET A 232 9.91 -7.86 5.70
C MET A 232 9.71 -9.09 6.59
N LEU A 233 10.56 -10.12 6.44
CA LEU A 233 10.49 -11.34 7.26
C LEU A 233 10.64 -11.03 8.75
N ALA A 234 11.55 -10.13 9.11
CA ALA A 234 11.76 -9.71 10.50
C ALA A 234 10.56 -8.96 11.12
N MET A 235 9.64 -8.46 10.30
CA MET A 235 8.50 -7.64 10.72
C MET A 235 7.14 -8.32 10.51
N LEU A 236 7.11 -9.61 10.13
CA LEU A 236 5.86 -10.35 9.82
C LEU A 236 4.82 -10.36 10.93
N ASP A 237 5.24 -10.29 12.19
CA ASP A 237 4.35 -10.33 13.36
C ASP A 237 4.12 -8.93 13.97
N GLN A 238 4.78 -7.89 13.44
CA GLN A 238 4.57 -6.51 13.90
C GLN A 238 3.28 -5.92 13.31
N ASP A 239 2.69 -4.95 13.98
CA ASP A 239 1.50 -4.26 13.47
C ASP A 239 1.78 -3.66 12.09
N GLU A 240 2.93 -2.99 11.94
CA GLU A 240 3.38 -2.42 10.68
C GLU A 240 4.86 -2.72 10.37
N SER A 241 5.16 -2.95 9.09
CA SER A 241 6.49 -3.40 8.63
C SER A 241 7.32 -2.29 7.96
N VAL A 242 6.99 -1.01 8.23
CA VAL A 242 7.59 0.22 7.70
C VAL A 242 7.60 0.32 6.16
N ILE A 243 8.32 -0.56 5.46
CA ILE A 243 8.51 -0.55 4.01
C ILE A 243 7.22 -0.97 3.28
N VAL A 244 6.61 -2.12 3.61
CA VAL A 244 5.37 -2.56 2.93
C VAL A 244 4.25 -1.51 3.00
N PRO A 245 3.89 -0.94 4.18
CA PRO A 245 2.86 0.09 4.23
C PRO A 245 3.29 1.39 3.50
N HIS A 246 4.58 1.76 3.51
CA HIS A 246 5.10 2.85 2.68
C HIS A 246 4.84 2.60 1.17
N GLU A 247 5.22 1.42 0.68
CA GLU A 247 5.03 1.06 -0.74
C GLU A 247 3.54 0.93 -1.12
N ILE A 248 2.66 0.57 -0.18
CA ILE A 248 1.20 0.64 -0.38
C ILE A 248 0.74 2.09 -0.58
N GLY A 249 1.32 3.05 0.14
CA GLY A 249 1.01 4.48 0.00
C GLY A 249 1.21 5.00 -1.44
N HIS A 250 2.26 4.55 -2.13
CA HIS A 250 2.46 4.86 -3.56
C HIS A 250 1.33 4.33 -4.44
N GLY A 251 0.81 3.13 -4.16
CA GLY A 251 -0.34 2.57 -4.88
C GLY A 251 -1.65 3.34 -4.64
N PHE A 252 -1.75 4.07 -3.52
CA PHE A 252 -2.81 5.05 -3.29
C PHE A 252 -2.54 6.42 -3.91
N GLY A 253 -1.39 6.64 -4.54
CA GLY A 253 -1.05 7.91 -5.20
C GLY A 253 -0.32 8.92 -4.31
N LEU A 254 0.34 8.46 -3.24
CA LEU A 254 1.19 9.32 -2.40
C LEU A 254 2.64 9.33 -2.92
N PRO A 255 3.27 10.50 -3.13
CA PRO A 255 4.69 10.59 -3.46
C PRO A 255 5.58 10.43 -2.21
N ASP A 256 6.88 10.26 -2.43
CA ASP A 256 7.88 10.39 -1.37
C ASP A 256 8.02 11.83 -0.87
N PHE A 257 8.44 11.97 0.39
CA PHE A 257 8.76 13.25 1.03
C PHE A 257 10.17 13.26 1.63
N TYR A 258 11.19 13.00 0.83
CA TYR A 258 12.55 12.75 1.34
C TYR A 258 13.44 14.00 1.35
N GLU A 259 13.16 14.97 0.47
CA GLU A 259 13.96 16.19 0.34
C GLU A 259 13.26 17.40 0.98
N GLU A 260 14.02 18.41 1.40
CA GLU A 260 13.43 19.65 1.95
C GLU A 260 12.45 20.31 0.97
N ALA A 261 12.73 20.23 -0.34
CA ALA A 261 11.86 20.75 -1.39
C ALA A 261 10.54 19.98 -1.56
N ASP A 262 10.47 18.75 -1.05
CA ASP A 262 9.29 17.90 -1.11
C ASP A 262 8.25 18.26 -0.04
N MET A 263 8.69 18.94 1.01
CA MET A 263 7.92 19.24 2.20
C MET A 263 7.60 20.74 2.28
N PRO A 264 6.49 21.13 2.93
CA PRO A 264 6.31 22.52 3.32
C PRO A 264 7.44 22.92 4.27
N LYS A 265 8.03 24.11 4.06
CA LYS A 265 9.20 24.61 4.83
C LYS A 265 8.98 24.75 6.35
N THR A 266 7.76 24.56 6.85
CA THR A 266 7.40 24.67 8.27
C THR A 266 6.81 23.35 8.75
N ASP A 267 7.37 22.80 9.85
CA ASP A 267 6.79 21.77 10.71
C ASP A 267 6.02 20.64 9.99
N PHE A 268 6.61 20.05 8.94
CA PHE A 268 6.00 18.91 8.25
C PHE A 268 5.88 17.73 9.22
N PRO A 269 4.67 17.24 9.51
CA PRO A 269 4.50 16.17 10.49
C PRO A 269 5.08 14.86 9.97
N ALA A 270 5.68 14.08 10.87
CA ALA A 270 6.19 12.75 10.56
C ALA A 270 5.10 11.88 9.91
N GLY A 271 5.49 11.14 8.89
CA GLY A 271 4.61 10.31 8.10
C GLY A 271 5.38 9.14 7.52
N ILE A 272 4.71 8.04 7.28
CA ILE A 272 5.34 6.86 6.70
C ILE A 272 5.92 7.15 5.32
N MET A 273 5.32 8.10 4.57
CA MET A 273 5.82 8.54 3.25
C MET A 273 7.09 9.42 3.34
N GLN A 274 7.53 9.79 4.53
CA GLN A 274 8.82 10.42 4.79
C GLN A 274 9.76 9.39 5.40
N SER A 275 10.75 8.93 4.62
CA SER A 275 11.64 7.83 4.99
C SER A 275 12.25 8.03 6.38
N GLY A 276 12.10 7.02 7.22
CA GLY A 276 12.66 6.99 8.57
C GLY A 276 12.00 7.93 9.59
N SER A 277 10.97 8.71 9.22
CA SER A 277 10.31 9.62 10.16
C SER A 277 9.23 8.94 11.01
N SER A 278 8.63 7.85 10.50
CA SER A 278 7.62 7.06 11.20
C SER A 278 7.79 5.57 10.88
N ALA A 279 7.42 4.72 11.84
CA ALA A 279 7.34 3.27 11.65
C ALA A 279 5.92 2.81 11.26
N THR A 280 4.93 3.70 11.35
CA THR A 280 3.51 3.41 11.14
C THR A 280 2.85 4.49 10.29
N VAL A 281 1.71 4.18 9.66
CA VAL A 281 0.84 5.17 9.01
C VAL A 281 0.40 6.19 10.07
N THR A 282 0.60 7.48 9.80
CA THR A 282 0.29 8.57 10.73
C THR A 282 -0.94 9.36 10.30
N PRO A 283 -1.47 10.25 11.16
CA PRO A 283 -2.49 11.21 10.76
C PRO A 283 -2.13 12.07 9.55
N SER A 284 -0.85 12.40 9.35
CA SER A 284 -0.41 13.15 8.17
C SER A 284 -0.68 12.35 6.89
N ASP A 285 -0.26 11.09 6.88
CA ASP A 285 -0.50 10.16 5.76
C ASP A 285 -1.99 9.95 5.51
N GLY A 286 -2.75 9.79 6.59
CA GLY A 286 -4.20 9.63 6.58
C GLY A 286 -4.97 10.81 5.97
N TRP A 287 -4.52 12.03 6.22
CA TRP A 287 -5.11 13.21 5.58
C TRP A 287 -4.67 13.36 4.11
N MET A 288 -3.44 12.97 3.78
CA MET A 288 -2.98 12.95 2.39
C MET A 288 -3.79 11.95 1.55
N ILE A 289 -3.99 10.71 2.01
CA ILE A 289 -4.77 9.70 1.27
C ILE A 289 -6.25 10.14 1.08
N ARG A 290 -6.86 10.81 2.06
CA ARG A 290 -8.19 11.43 1.91
C ARG A 290 -8.21 12.47 0.80
N ARG A 291 -7.16 13.28 0.69
CA ARG A 291 -7.05 14.29 -0.35
C ARG A 291 -6.89 13.66 -1.75
N VAL A 292 -6.23 12.50 -1.87
CA VAL A 292 -6.30 11.72 -3.12
C VAL A 292 -7.72 11.28 -3.40
N LEU A 293 -8.39 10.64 -2.43
CA LEU A 293 -9.76 10.12 -2.60
C LEU A 293 -10.70 11.21 -3.13
N GLU A 294 -10.71 12.39 -2.51
CA GLU A 294 -11.54 13.54 -2.93
C GLU A 294 -11.36 13.89 -4.42
N ASN A 295 -10.14 13.74 -4.94
CA ASN A 295 -9.79 14.11 -6.31
C ASN A 295 -9.96 12.97 -7.32
N VAL A 296 -10.01 11.72 -6.88
CA VAL A 296 -10.31 10.55 -7.74
C VAL A 296 -11.75 10.05 -7.57
N LYS A 297 -12.51 10.58 -6.61
CA LYS A 297 -13.87 10.15 -6.25
C LYS A 297 -14.83 10.12 -7.44
N SER A 298 -14.66 11.03 -8.40
CA SER A 298 -15.48 11.12 -9.61
C SER A 298 -15.46 9.85 -10.47
N ARG A 299 -14.47 8.97 -10.27
CA ARG A 299 -14.39 7.63 -10.88
C ARG A 299 -15.42 6.66 -10.33
N TYR A 300 -15.98 6.92 -9.14
CA TYR A 300 -16.81 5.96 -8.40
C TYR A 300 -18.23 6.45 -8.20
N SER A 301 -19.19 5.57 -8.46
CA SER A 301 -20.60 5.76 -8.11
C SER A 301 -20.95 4.87 -6.92
N PHE A 302 -21.04 5.48 -5.75
CA PHE A 302 -21.55 4.87 -4.53
C PHE A 302 -22.38 5.90 -3.75
#